data_AF-K7ZBM3-F1
#
_entry.id   AF-K7ZBM3-F1
#
_cell.length_a   1.000
_cell.length_b   1.000
_cell.length_c   1.000
_cell.angle_alpha   90.00
_cell.angle_beta   90.00
_cell.angle_gamma   90.00
#
_symmetry.space_group_name_H-M   'P 1'
#
loop_
_entity.id
_entity.type
_entity.pdbx_description
1 polymer ?
#
loop_
_entity_poly.entity_id
_entity_poly.type
_entity_poly.pdbx_seq_one_letter_code
_entity_poly.pdbx_strand_id
1 'polypeptide(L)'
;MKMLKPLMVVISIFAGSQALANPGVWLDLPVYEYPFNNTTSHGPDYFSMRQSSAVSTGFLQTMHRGIGGDSKESVGWWRWLLIGGFDYLTSTVPVGAGWGHEEWHRAVMTRREIGSFNSMNTFPWGQGVIAVDHVNDSDLIKLKAEHPAEMVRLSSAGMEAQIYQNMLVEKSHFYRDARSRDTFLLWFNNMNVTSYMLQCASTDADKTTDEEMAEEGADMKRRDFTGLDCTAWVYDLFRPDEPYTDRGTHPSGVGIKRYIKYLDLTSDEQNFLKLQASLSYLNFVDPFLFGFTDFKAGWGRWNFKFSHYLTSFGGTVDANVFLEMHKHKFLVTLHNGMTPKRYFPGMSLQWIDAEISHHLFVTLGTTAWMQPKDQRYDAEESELLLDGNIEVALRTSDAFEYYVGYETKTPGWKAGNVYLDDNWSVWTGFRLGLF
;
A
#
# COMPACT_ATOMS: atom_id res chain seq x y z
N MET A 1 -1.42 25.44 3.34
CA MET A 1 -1.72 25.87 1.95
C MET A 1 -0.67 25.34 0.94
N LYS A 2 -0.19 24.09 1.10
CA LYS A 2 0.84 23.45 0.26
C LYS A 2 0.39 22.10 -0.32
N MET A 3 -0.56 21.43 0.33
CA MET A 3 -1.40 20.33 -0.20
C MET A 3 -1.97 20.56 -1.61
N LEU A 4 -2.11 21.82 -2.02
CA LEU A 4 -2.63 22.18 -3.34
C LEU A 4 -1.66 21.88 -4.48
N LYS A 5 -0.33 21.72 -4.31
CA LYS A 5 0.54 21.56 -5.50
C LYS A 5 0.39 20.21 -6.22
N PRO A 6 0.48 19.04 -5.55
CA PRO A 6 0.29 17.75 -6.23
C PRO A 6 -1.16 17.56 -6.67
N LEU A 7 -2.12 17.90 -5.79
CA LEU A 7 -3.55 17.80 -6.09
C LEU A 7 -3.97 18.79 -7.19
N MET A 8 -3.43 20.02 -7.23
CA MET A 8 -3.67 20.92 -8.37
C MET A 8 -2.97 20.42 -9.62
N VAL A 9 -1.79 19.80 -9.57
CA VAL A 9 -1.17 19.22 -10.79
C VAL A 9 -2.07 18.13 -11.35
N VAL A 10 -2.56 17.22 -10.50
CA VAL A 10 -3.55 16.19 -10.86
C VAL A 10 -4.81 16.85 -11.44
N ILE A 11 -5.45 17.78 -10.72
CA ILE A 11 -6.68 18.46 -11.18
C ILE A 11 -6.44 19.29 -12.47
N SER A 12 -5.28 19.92 -12.63
CA SER A 12 -4.94 20.75 -13.81
C SER A 12 -4.70 19.89 -15.05
N ILE A 13 -4.13 18.69 -14.88
CA ILE A 13 -4.00 17.71 -15.96
C ILE A 13 -5.40 17.23 -16.42
N PHE A 14 -6.36 17.13 -15.50
CA PHE A 14 -7.70 16.59 -15.79
C PHE A 14 -8.77 17.62 -16.16
N ALA A 15 -8.49 18.92 -16.01
CA ALA A 15 -9.40 20.01 -16.40
C ALA A 15 -9.75 20.05 -17.91
N GLY A 16 -9.06 19.25 -18.74
CA GLY A 16 -9.35 19.09 -20.17
C GLY A 16 -10.19 17.86 -20.54
N SER A 17 -10.55 16.99 -19.58
CA SER A 17 -11.31 15.77 -19.85
C SER A 17 -12.82 16.00 -19.73
N GLN A 18 -13.59 15.56 -20.73
CA GLN A 18 -15.06 15.70 -20.71
C GLN A 18 -15.67 14.63 -19.81
N ALA A 19 -16.55 15.05 -18.90
CA ALA A 19 -17.41 14.15 -18.15
C ALA A 19 -18.41 13.47 -19.12
N LEU A 20 -18.44 12.13 -19.14
CA LEU A 20 -19.33 11.34 -20.01
C LEU A 20 -20.35 10.53 -19.22
N ALA A 21 -21.43 10.12 -19.89
CA ALA A 21 -22.53 9.32 -19.35
C ALA A 21 -22.15 7.86 -18.98
N ASN A 22 -20.92 7.43 -19.27
CA ASN A 22 -20.40 6.11 -18.92
C ASN A 22 -18.88 6.17 -18.78
N PRO A 23 -18.37 6.61 -17.62
CA PRO A 23 -16.96 6.91 -17.45
C PRO A 23 -16.11 5.66 -17.64
N GLY A 24 -15.06 5.78 -18.44
CA GLY A 24 -14.09 4.71 -18.64
C GLY A 24 -13.23 4.43 -17.41
N VAL A 25 -13.00 5.41 -16.53
CA VAL A 25 -12.27 5.26 -15.26
C VAL A 25 -12.83 6.22 -14.21
N TRP A 26 -12.58 5.92 -12.93
CA TRP A 26 -12.95 6.77 -11.80
C TRP A 26 -11.71 7.26 -11.08
N LEU A 27 -11.52 8.56 -11.02
CA LEU A 27 -10.49 9.20 -10.22
C LEU A 27 -11.05 9.45 -8.80
N ASP A 28 -10.51 8.73 -7.81
CA ASP A 28 -10.88 8.90 -6.40
C ASP A 28 -10.00 9.98 -5.76
N LEU A 29 -10.64 11.02 -5.21
CA LEU A 29 -10.01 12.19 -4.61
C LEU A 29 -10.44 12.30 -3.15
N PRO A 30 -9.78 11.56 -2.23
CA PRO A 30 -10.04 11.68 -0.82
C PRO A 30 -9.53 13.02 -0.32
N VAL A 31 -10.43 13.78 0.27
CA VAL A 31 -10.18 15.16 0.72
C VAL A 31 -9.66 15.17 2.14
N TYR A 32 -10.20 14.30 2.99
CA TYR A 32 -9.94 14.36 4.42
C TYR A 32 -10.20 13.00 5.09
N GLU A 33 -9.37 12.67 6.06
CA GLU A 33 -9.47 11.53 6.96
C GLU A 33 -9.15 11.94 8.40
N TYR A 34 -10.12 11.78 9.29
CA TYR A 34 -9.95 11.91 10.73
C TYR A 34 -9.72 10.52 11.35
N PRO A 35 -8.83 10.37 12.36
CA PRO A 35 -8.06 11.43 13.00
C PRO A 35 -6.76 11.80 12.27
N PHE A 36 -6.37 11.05 11.23
CA PHE A 36 -5.05 11.16 10.59
C PHE A 36 -4.65 12.59 10.21
N ASN A 37 -5.50 13.34 9.50
CA ASN A 37 -5.19 14.71 9.08
C ASN A 37 -5.25 15.75 10.22
N ASN A 38 -5.73 15.36 11.41
CA ASN A 38 -5.86 16.25 12.58
C ASN A 38 -4.79 16.02 13.65
N THR A 39 -4.24 14.81 13.71
CA THR A 39 -3.23 14.45 14.70
C THR A 39 -1.82 14.90 14.30
N THR A 40 -1.64 15.48 13.12
CA THR A 40 -0.32 15.84 12.62
C THR A 40 0.03 17.28 12.97
N SER A 41 0.93 17.47 13.95
CA SER A 41 1.58 18.77 14.19
C SER A 41 2.35 19.28 12.96
N HIS A 42 2.60 18.40 11.98
CA HIS A 42 3.43 18.65 10.80
C HIS A 42 2.65 19.23 9.61
N GLY A 43 1.34 19.45 9.74
CA GLY A 43 0.53 20.19 8.78
C GLY A 43 -0.18 19.32 7.72
N PRO A 44 -0.87 19.95 6.75
CA PRO A 44 -1.79 19.27 5.82
C PRO A 44 -1.10 18.53 4.65
N ASP A 45 0.24 18.43 4.64
CA ASP A 45 1.00 17.89 3.51
C ASP A 45 1.25 16.37 3.60
N TYR A 46 0.53 15.68 4.49
CA TYR A 46 0.66 14.24 4.73
C TYR A 46 -0.58 13.48 4.29
N PHE A 47 -0.37 12.42 3.53
CA PHE A 47 -1.42 11.51 3.07
C PHE A 47 -1.50 10.29 4.01
N SER A 48 -2.72 9.90 4.38
CA SER A 48 -2.94 8.58 4.97
C SER A 48 -2.68 7.48 3.94
N MET A 49 -2.57 6.23 4.38
CA MET A 49 -2.51 5.07 3.46
C MET A 49 -3.68 5.04 2.47
N ARG A 50 -4.90 5.36 2.93
CA ARG A 50 -6.09 5.46 2.06
C ARG A 50 -5.92 6.59 1.05
N GLN A 51 -5.47 7.76 1.50
CA GLN A 51 -5.35 8.92 0.62
C GLN A 51 -4.27 8.74 -0.44
N SER A 52 -3.09 8.25 -0.07
CA SER A 52 -1.98 8.03 -1.01
C SER A 52 -2.31 6.95 -2.03
N SER A 53 -2.94 5.84 -1.60
CA SER A 53 -3.35 4.78 -2.53
C SER A 53 -4.43 5.22 -3.51
N ALA A 54 -5.43 5.98 -3.05
CA ALA A 54 -6.48 6.49 -3.95
C ALA A 54 -5.89 7.44 -5.01
N VAL A 55 -5.04 8.38 -4.60
CA VAL A 55 -4.40 9.34 -5.50
C VAL A 55 -3.47 8.65 -6.50
N SER A 56 -2.61 7.74 -6.03
CA SER A 56 -1.67 7.02 -6.89
C SER A 56 -2.39 6.11 -7.90
N THR A 57 -3.33 5.29 -7.42
CA THR A 57 -4.11 4.39 -8.29
C THR A 57 -4.94 5.18 -9.30
N GLY A 58 -5.66 6.20 -8.84
CA GLY A 58 -6.48 7.04 -9.72
C GLY A 58 -5.65 7.73 -10.81
N PHE A 59 -4.47 8.26 -10.46
CA PHE A 59 -3.54 8.83 -11.44
C PHE A 59 -3.11 7.80 -12.49
N LEU A 60 -2.59 6.65 -12.07
CA LEU A 60 -2.08 5.62 -12.98
C LEU A 60 -3.17 5.07 -13.91
N GLN A 61 -4.34 4.71 -13.38
CA GLN A 61 -5.45 4.21 -14.20
C GLN A 61 -5.92 5.24 -15.23
N THR A 62 -5.98 6.51 -14.83
CA THR A 62 -6.37 7.60 -15.72
C THR A 62 -5.36 7.78 -16.85
N MET A 63 -4.07 7.72 -16.54
CA MET A 63 -3.00 7.79 -17.54
C MET A 63 -3.00 6.57 -18.46
N HIS A 64 -3.22 5.36 -17.93
CA HIS A 64 -3.35 4.15 -18.75
C HIS A 64 -4.55 4.18 -19.68
N ARG A 65 -5.67 4.74 -19.25
CA ARG A 65 -6.83 4.99 -20.11
C ARG A 65 -6.48 6.01 -21.21
N GLY A 66 -5.79 7.10 -20.87
CA GLY A 66 -5.38 8.12 -21.82
C GLY A 66 -4.38 7.63 -22.87
N ILE A 67 -3.37 6.86 -22.46
CA ILE A 67 -2.33 6.30 -23.35
C ILE A 67 -2.87 5.09 -24.12
N GLY A 68 -3.54 4.19 -23.41
CA GLY A 68 -3.97 2.88 -23.89
C GLY A 68 -5.26 2.90 -24.71
N GLY A 69 -6.09 3.94 -24.58
CA GLY A 69 -7.44 3.94 -25.15
C GLY A 69 -8.37 2.97 -24.42
N ASP A 70 -9.42 2.47 -25.07
CA ASP A 70 -10.41 1.59 -24.41
C ASP A 70 -9.84 0.19 -24.32
N SER A 71 -9.87 -0.41 -23.12
CA SER A 71 -9.38 -1.77 -22.91
C SER A 71 -10.13 -2.80 -23.75
N LYS A 72 -11.38 -2.50 -24.14
CA LYS A 72 -12.23 -3.35 -25.01
C LYS A 72 -11.89 -3.25 -26.50
N GLU A 73 -11.14 -2.22 -26.91
CA GLU A 73 -10.71 -2.07 -28.30
C GLU A 73 -9.42 -2.85 -28.54
N SER A 74 -9.16 -3.26 -29.78
CA SER A 74 -7.82 -3.76 -30.12
C SER A 74 -6.88 -2.58 -30.31
N VAL A 75 -5.67 -2.69 -29.79
CA VAL A 75 -4.64 -1.66 -29.93
C VAL A 75 -3.34 -2.26 -30.42
N GLY A 76 -2.56 -1.46 -31.15
CA GLY A 76 -1.23 -1.88 -31.57
C GLY A 76 -0.32 -2.12 -30.36
N TRP A 77 0.61 -3.06 -30.51
CA TRP A 77 1.62 -3.41 -29.51
C TRP A 77 2.42 -2.20 -28.97
N TRP A 78 2.56 -1.14 -29.77
CA TRP A 78 3.22 0.11 -29.35
C TRP A 78 2.53 0.79 -28.16
N ARG A 79 1.20 0.67 -28.00
CA ARG A 79 0.51 1.25 -26.82
C ARG A 79 0.90 0.54 -25.54
N TRP A 80 1.12 -0.77 -25.59
CA TRP A 80 1.62 -1.54 -24.46
C TRP A 80 3.05 -1.12 -24.10
N LEU A 81 3.90 -0.84 -25.08
CA LEU A 81 5.22 -0.26 -24.83
C LEU A 81 5.14 1.14 -24.20
N LEU A 82 4.21 1.99 -24.64
CA LEU A 82 4.04 3.31 -24.05
C LEU A 82 3.54 3.24 -22.61
N ILE A 83 2.62 2.33 -22.31
CA ILE A 83 2.15 2.09 -20.93
C ILE A 83 3.34 1.61 -20.08
N GLY A 84 4.07 0.59 -20.52
CA GLY A 84 5.22 0.09 -19.75
C GLY A 84 6.34 1.12 -19.58
N GLY A 85 6.60 1.91 -20.61
CA GLY A 85 7.53 3.04 -20.53
C GLY A 85 7.05 4.13 -19.58
N PHE A 86 5.74 4.42 -19.56
CA PHE A 86 5.13 5.36 -18.63
C PHE A 86 5.24 4.87 -17.19
N ASP A 87 4.88 3.62 -16.90
CA ASP A 87 4.98 3.03 -15.56
C ASP A 87 6.43 3.05 -15.06
N TYR A 88 7.39 2.66 -15.90
CA TYR A 88 8.82 2.72 -15.55
C TYR A 88 9.26 4.15 -15.23
N LEU A 89 8.95 5.11 -16.10
CA LEU A 89 9.35 6.52 -15.94
C LEU A 89 8.65 7.20 -14.76
N THR A 90 7.41 6.82 -14.46
CA THR A 90 6.64 7.43 -13.36
C THR A 90 6.75 6.69 -12.04
N SER A 91 7.40 5.52 -12.01
CA SER A 91 7.62 4.77 -10.77
C SER A 91 8.30 5.59 -9.67
N THR A 92 9.12 6.58 -10.04
CA THR A 92 9.91 7.41 -9.12
C THR A 92 9.45 8.87 -9.02
N VAL A 93 8.29 9.21 -9.59
CA VAL A 93 7.75 10.58 -9.57
C VAL A 93 6.56 10.68 -8.60
N PRO A 94 6.19 11.90 -8.16
CA PRO A 94 5.02 12.09 -7.30
C PRO A 94 3.78 11.44 -7.90
N VAL A 95 2.95 10.85 -7.04
CA VAL A 95 1.73 10.09 -7.37
C VAL A 95 1.93 8.82 -8.20
N GLY A 96 3.16 8.45 -8.55
CA GLY A 96 3.48 7.14 -9.14
C GLY A 96 3.39 5.98 -8.14
N ALA A 97 3.70 4.77 -8.62
CA ALA A 97 3.64 3.55 -7.79
C ALA A 97 4.66 3.58 -6.63
N GLY A 98 5.91 3.96 -6.89
CA GLY A 98 6.91 4.13 -5.82
C GLY A 98 6.56 5.27 -4.87
N TRP A 99 5.89 6.33 -5.34
CA TRP A 99 5.49 7.40 -4.44
C TRP A 99 4.47 6.89 -3.42
N GLY A 100 3.55 6.02 -3.86
CA GLY A 100 2.64 5.31 -2.98
C GLY A 100 3.36 4.43 -1.95
N HIS A 101 4.43 3.72 -2.38
CA HIS A 101 5.32 2.95 -1.50
C HIS A 101 5.88 3.82 -0.38
N GLU A 102 6.54 4.94 -0.73
CA GLU A 102 7.17 5.83 0.25
C GLU A 102 6.17 6.58 1.15
N GLU A 103 5.00 6.96 0.62
CA GLU A 103 3.97 7.60 1.44
C GLU A 103 3.37 6.64 2.49
N TRP A 104 3.42 5.33 2.28
CA TRP A 104 2.95 4.37 3.28
C TRP A 104 3.91 4.27 4.47
N HIS A 105 5.23 4.30 4.23
CA HIS A 105 6.21 4.46 5.30
C HIS A 105 5.97 5.77 6.08
N ARG A 106 5.78 6.88 5.34
CA ARG A 106 5.47 8.17 5.96
C ARG A 106 4.17 8.13 6.74
N ALA A 107 3.14 7.43 6.28
CA ALA A 107 1.87 7.35 7.00
C ALA A 107 2.06 6.72 8.39
N VAL A 108 2.85 5.65 8.51
CA VAL A 108 3.17 5.02 9.81
C VAL A 108 3.88 6.01 10.73
N MET A 109 4.92 6.71 10.23
CA MET A 109 5.64 7.74 10.99
C MET A 109 4.76 8.92 11.40
N THR A 110 3.96 9.40 10.47
CA THR A 110 3.10 10.58 10.63
C THR A 110 2.07 10.39 11.74
N ARG A 111 1.51 9.18 11.85
CA ARG A 111 0.59 8.81 12.92
C ARG A 111 1.22 8.98 14.31
N ARG A 112 2.54 8.83 14.43
CA ARG A 112 3.31 8.99 15.67
C ARG A 112 4.00 10.36 15.76
N GLU A 113 3.56 11.33 14.98
CA GLU A 113 4.12 12.69 14.92
C GLU A 113 5.62 12.69 14.58
N ILE A 114 6.08 11.72 13.80
CA ILE A 114 7.47 11.66 13.33
C ILE A 114 7.58 12.42 12.01
N GLY A 115 8.41 13.45 12.01
CA GLY A 115 8.72 14.22 10.80
C GLY A 115 9.49 13.36 9.80
N SER A 116 9.05 13.39 8.55
CA SER A 116 9.65 12.64 7.44
C SER A 116 9.36 13.34 6.11
N PHE A 117 10.19 13.09 5.11
CA PHE A 117 10.02 13.59 3.75
C PHE A 117 10.21 12.45 2.74
N ASN A 118 9.33 12.39 1.75
CA ASN A 118 9.41 11.43 0.67
C ASN A 118 10.18 12.07 -0.49
N SER A 119 11.38 11.54 -0.76
CA SER A 119 12.29 12.08 -1.78
C SER A 119 11.72 12.01 -3.20
N MET A 120 10.69 11.20 -3.48
CA MET A 120 10.01 11.24 -4.78
C MET A 120 9.36 12.59 -5.08
N ASN A 121 9.07 13.40 -4.05
CA ASN A 121 8.57 14.76 -4.21
C ASN A 121 9.59 15.73 -4.85
N THR A 122 10.86 15.33 -5.00
CA THR A 122 11.89 16.12 -5.72
C THR A 122 12.12 15.66 -7.16
N PHE A 123 11.34 14.71 -7.69
CA PHE A 123 11.55 14.11 -9.00
C PHE A 123 12.96 13.49 -9.18
N PRO A 124 13.32 12.47 -8.39
CA PRO A 124 14.62 11.81 -8.39
C PRO A 124 14.84 10.91 -9.62
N TRP A 125 14.74 11.47 -10.83
CA TRP A 125 14.90 10.73 -12.08
C TRP A 125 16.24 9.97 -12.13
N GLY A 126 16.17 8.64 -12.22
CA GLY A 126 17.34 7.77 -12.38
C GLY A 126 18.13 7.46 -11.11
N GLN A 127 17.60 7.77 -9.92
CA GLN A 127 18.19 7.30 -8.66
C GLN A 127 17.88 5.82 -8.41
N GLY A 128 18.85 5.08 -7.87
CA GLY A 128 18.76 3.64 -7.66
C GLY A 128 17.92 3.24 -6.45
N VAL A 129 18.01 4.00 -5.36
CA VAL A 129 17.20 3.88 -4.15
C VAL A 129 16.64 5.26 -3.84
N ILE A 130 15.41 5.30 -3.34
CA ILE A 130 14.73 6.55 -3.00
C ILE A 130 14.39 6.51 -1.52
N ALA A 131 14.86 7.51 -0.78
CA ALA A 131 14.75 7.55 0.66
C ALA A 131 13.47 8.24 1.15
N VAL A 132 12.92 7.74 2.25
CA VAL A 132 12.13 8.54 3.18
C VAL A 132 13.07 9.08 4.25
N ASP A 133 13.39 10.36 4.12
CA ASP A 133 14.47 11.02 4.83
C ASP A 133 13.94 12.10 5.79
N HIS A 134 14.83 12.96 6.31
CA HIS A 134 14.53 13.97 7.33
C HIS A 134 13.98 13.41 8.66
N VAL A 135 14.21 12.13 8.95
CA VAL A 135 13.82 11.48 10.20
C VAL A 135 14.91 11.65 11.25
N ASN A 136 14.57 11.98 12.50
CA ASN A 136 15.56 12.04 13.58
C ASN A 136 15.78 10.66 14.22
N ASP A 137 17.02 10.39 14.63
CA ASP A 137 17.34 9.15 15.35
C ASP A 137 16.55 9.03 16.66
N SER A 138 16.32 10.13 17.38
CA SER A 138 15.53 10.14 18.61
C SER A 138 14.10 9.66 18.40
N ASP A 139 13.52 9.96 17.24
CA ASP A 139 12.14 9.59 16.91
C ASP A 139 12.05 8.08 16.63
N LEU A 140 13.04 7.52 15.94
CA LEU A 140 13.14 6.08 15.68
C LEU A 140 13.45 5.28 16.96
N ILE A 141 14.32 5.80 17.83
CA ILE A 141 14.58 5.21 19.15
C ILE A 141 13.28 5.15 19.96
N LYS A 142 12.53 6.25 20.00
CA LYS A 142 11.26 6.33 20.70
C LYS A 142 10.22 5.38 20.10
N LEU A 143 10.09 5.35 18.77
CA LEU A 143 9.16 4.46 18.07
C LEU A 143 9.45 2.99 18.38
N LYS A 144 10.72 2.57 18.33
CA LYS A 144 11.09 1.18 18.66
C LYS A 144 10.76 0.83 20.11
N ALA A 145 11.06 1.73 21.04
CA ALA A 145 10.87 1.49 22.47
C ALA A 145 9.40 1.49 22.89
N GLU A 146 8.58 2.38 22.33
CA GLU A 146 7.19 2.57 22.75
C GLU A 146 6.20 1.78 21.87
N HIS A 147 6.53 1.56 20.59
CA HIS A 147 5.65 0.94 19.59
C HIS A 147 6.40 -0.05 18.68
N PRO A 148 6.99 -1.13 19.24
CA PRO A 148 7.86 -2.04 18.48
C PRO A 148 7.16 -2.70 17.28
N ALA A 149 5.87 -3.05 17.39
CA ALA A 149 5.11 -3.60 16.28
C ALA A 149 4.94 -2.61 15.11
N GLU A 150 4.88 -1.31 15.41
CA GLU A 150 4.83 -0.26 14.39
C GLU A 150 6.19 0.02 13.78
N MET A 151 7.29 -0.16 14.51
CA MET A 151 8.63 -0.16 13.91
C MET A 151 8.75 -1.29 12.88
N VAL A 152 8.25 -2.49 13.19
CA VAL A 152 8.23 -3.60 12.22
C VAL A 152 7.36 -3.24 11.01
N ARG A 153 6.12 -2.78 11.23
CA ARG A 153 5.23 -2.39 10.12
C ARG A 153 5.82 -1.26 9.29
N LEU A 154 6.49 -0.31 9.93
CA LEU A 154 7.13 0.82 9.26
C LEU A 154 8.03 0.28 8.15
N SER A 155 8.86 -0.73 8.38
CA SER A 155 9.70 -1.30 7.32
C SER A 155 8.94 -2.08 6.24
N SER A 156 7.75 -2.64 6.50
CA SER A 156 6.99 -3.38 5.47
C SER A 156 5.95 -2.56 4.71
N ALA A 157 5.66 -1.34 5.15
CA ALA A 157 4.52 -0.55 4.69
C ALA A 157 4.55 -0.23 3.19
N GLY A 158 5.73 -0.01 2.60
CA GLY A 158 5.83 0.29 1.17
C GLY A 158 5.43 -0.87 0.27
N MET A 159 5.91 -2.08 0.56
CA MET A 159 5.45 -3.29 -0.15
C MET A 159 3.97 -3.58 0.10
N GLU A 160 3.48 -3.31 1.32
CA GLU A 160 2.05 -3.36 1.65
C GLU A 160 1.24 -2.47 0.69
N ALA A 161 1.76 -1.27 0.38
CA ALA A 161 1.14 -0.31 -0.53
C ALA A 161 0.99 -0.84 -1.96
N GLN A 162 2.03 -1.48 -2.49
CA GLN A 162 2.04 -1.97 -3.88
C GLN A 162 1.08 -3.15 -4.08
N ILE A 163 1.05 -4.10 -3.14
CA ILE A 163 0.10 -5.22 -3.20
C ILE A 163 -1.34 -4.72 -2.99
N TYR A 164 -1.54 -3.73 -2.10
CA TYR A 164 -2.84 -3.10 -1.91
C TYR A 164 -3.30 -2.28 -3.12
N GLN A 165 -2.39 -1.61 -3.84
CA GLN A 165 -2.69 -0.90 -5.08
C GLN A 165 -3.23 -1.86 -6.15
N ASN A 166 -2.63 -3.04 -6.29
CA ASN A 166 -3.14 -4.07 -7.20
C ASN A 166 -4.59 -4.44 -6.85
N MET A 167 -4.89 -4.67 -5.56
CA MET A 167 -6.26 -4.93 -5.09
C MET A 167 -7.24 -3.81 -5.48
N LEU A 168 -6.85 -2.54 -5.36
CA LEU A 168 -7.71 -1.41 -5.74
C LEU A 168 -7.97 -1.35 -7.25
N VAL A 169 -6.93 -1.55 -8.07
CA VAL A 169 -7.04 -1.60 -9.53
C VAL A 169 -8.02 -2.70 -9.93
N GLU A 170 -7.86 -3.91 -9.39
CA GLU A 170 -8.70 -5.08 -9.69
C GLU A 170 -10.14 -4.88 -9.23
N LYS A 171 -10.36 -4.29 -8.04
CA LYS A 171 -11.70 -3.90 -7.58
C LYS A 171 -12.37 -2.96 -8.59
N SER A 172 -11.64 -2.00 -9.16
CA SER A 172 -12.22 -1.09 -10.16
C SER A 172 -12.57 -1.81 -11.47
N HIS A 173 -11.70 -2.73 -11.94
CA HIS A 173 -11.94 -3.53 -13.14
C HIS A 173 -13.14 -4.45 -12.96
N PHE A 174 -13.20 -5.14 -11.81
CA PHE A 174 -14.27 -6.09 -11.55
C PHE A 174 -15.59 -5.38 -11.24
N TYR A 175 -15.64 -4.44 -10.29
CA TYR A 175 -16.92 -3.90 -9.80
C TYR A 175 -17.41 -2.66 -10.54
N ARG A 176 -16.54 -1.92 -11.22
CA ARG A 176 -16.87 -0.66 -11.91
C ARG A 176 -16.57 -0.70 -13.41
N ASP A 177 -16.21 -1.87 -13.95
CA ASP A 177 -15.90 -2.08 -15.37
C ASP A 177 -14.90 -1.05 -15.91
N ALA A 178 -13.86 -0.73 -15.12
CA ALA A 178 -12.81 0.19 -15.52
C ALA A 178 -12.21 -0.24 -16.88
N ARG A 179 -11.97 0.73 -17.75
CA ARG A 179 -11.55 0.54 -19.14
C ARG A 179 -10.11 0.95 -19.40
N SER A 180 -9.33 1.15 -18.34
CA SER A 180 -7.88 1.32 -18.37
C SER A 180 -7.15 0.01 -18.72
N ARG A 181 -5.87 0.10 -19.06
CA ARG A 181 -5.03 -1.06 -19.39
C ARG A 181 -3.95 -1.26 -18.33
N ASP A 182 -4.36 -1.78 -17.18
CA ASP A 182 -3.50 -1.80 -15.98
C ASP A 182 -2.70 -3.09 -15.82
N THR A 183 -2.77 -4.03 -16.77
CA THR A 183 -2.08 -5.32 -16.67
C THR A 183 -0.57 -5.16 -16.47
N PHE A 184 0.07 -4.17 -17.12
CA PHE A 184 1.50 -3.92 -16.91
C PHE A 184 1.77 -3.45 -15.48
N LEU A 185 1.00 -2.50 -14.94
CA LEU A 185 1.12 -2.04 -13.56
C LEU A 185 0.96 -3.18 -12.55
N LEU A 186 -0.03 -4.07 -12.74
CA LEU A 186 -0.23 -5.23 -11.87
C LEU A 186 1.02 -6.12 -11.84
N TRP A 187 1.58 -6.42 -13.02
CA TRP A 187 2.84 -7.16 -13.14
C TRP A 187 4.02 -6.40 -12.51
N PHE A 188 4.15 -5.12 -12.80
CA PHE A 188 5.23 -4.26 -12.33
C PHE A 188 5.27 -4.23 -10.80
N ASN A 189 4.14 -4.01 -10.13
CA ASN A 189 4.06 -4.02 -8.68
C ASN A 189 4.45 -5.37 -8.08
N ASN A 190 3.91 -6.48 -8.60
CA ASN A 190 4.24 -7.81 -8.09
C ASN A 190 5.72 -8.18 -8.35
N MET A 191 6.25 -7.85 -9.53
CA MET A 191 7.66 -8.06 -9.86
C MET A 191 8.56 -7.21 -8.96
N ASN A 192 8.20 -5.94 -8.70
CA ASN A 192 8.97 -5.06 -7.84
C ASN A 192 9.07 -5.65 -6.42
N VAL A 193 7.93 -5.91 -5.76
CA VAL A 193 7.89 -6.53 -4.43
C VAL A 193 8.68 -7.83 -4.38
N THR A 194 8.41 -8.78 -5.29
CA THR A 194 9.10 -10.08 -5.27
C THR A 194 10.60 -9.94 -5.53
N SER A 195 11.00 -9.12 -6.51
CA SER A 195 12.43 -8.93 -6.83
C SER A 195 13.17 -8.25 -5.68
N TYR A 196 12.56 -7.26 -5.03
CA TYR A 196 13.11 -6.55 -3.89
C TYR A 196 13.28 -7.46 -2.67
N MET A 197 12.28 -8.30 -2.39
CA MET A 197 12.39 -9.32 -1.33
C MET A 197 13.49 -10.35 -1.61
N LEU A 198 13.64 -10.78 -2.86
CA LEU A 198 14.71 -11.71 -3.25
C LEU A 198 16.10 -11.08 -3.12
N GLN A 199 16.24 -9.80 -3.48
CA GLN A 199 17.47 -9.03 -3.24
C GLN A 199 17.78 -8.93 -1.75
N CYS A 200 16.80 -8.60 -0.93
CA CYS A 200 16.97 -8.54 0.53
C CYS A 200 17.32 -9.90 1.15
N ALA A 201 16.83 -10.99 0.56
CA ALA A 201 17.10 -12.37 0.98
C ALA A 201 18.43 -12.94 0.44
N SER A 202 19.28 -12.09 -0.15
CA SER A 202 20.60 -12.45 -0.70
C SER A 202 21.70 -11.54 -0.15
N THR A 203 22.96 -11.92 -0.40
CA THR A 203 24.13 -11.09 -0.05
C THR A 203 24.24 -9.81 -0.89
N ASP A 204 23.45 -9.66 -1.96
CA ASP A 204 23.40 -8.41 -2.74
C ASP A 204 22.82 -7.24 -1.91
N ALA A 205 22.01 -7.57 -0.89
CA ALA A 205 21.51 -6.62 0.09
C ALA A 205 22.65 -5.87 0.80
N ASP A 206 23.71 -6.58 1.18
CA ASP A 206 24.86 -6.00 1.89
C ASP A 206 25.60 -4.99 1.04
N LYS A 207 25.82 -5.34 -0.24
CA LYS A 207 26.48 -4.45 -1.19
C LYS A 207 25.67 -3.16 -1.38
N THR A 208 24.37 -3.31 -1.60
CA THR A 208 23.45 -2.16 -1.75
C THR A 208 23.48 -1.29 -0.48
N THR A 209 23.39 -1.92 0.68
CA THR A 209 23.45 -1.23 1.99
C THR A 209 24.75 -0.46 2.19
N ASP A 210 25.89 -1.05 1.81
CA ASP A 210 27.19 -0.38 1.89
C ASP A 210 27.33 0.79 0.93
N GLU A 211 26.82 0.67 -0.29
CA GLU A 211 26.81 1.74 -1.29
C GLU A 211 25.95 2.93 -0.80
N GLU A 212 24.76 2.67 -0.28
CA GLU A 212 23.85 3.71 0.25
C GLU A 212 24.44 4.44 1.47
N MET A 213 24.94 3.69 2.47
CA MET A 213 25.59 4.30 3.65
C MET A 213 26.82 5.14 3.28
N ALA A 214 27.55 4.75 2.24
CA ALA A 214 28.68 5.51 1.73
C ALA A 214 28.25 6.79 1.00
N GLU A 215 27.16 6.75 0.23
CA GLU A 215 26.64 7.89 -0.51
C GLU A 215 26.06 8.99 0.41
N GLU A 216 25.31 8.62 1.44
CA GLU A 216 24.71 9.59 2.38
C GLU A 216 25.75 10.25 3.31
N GLY A 217 26.82 9.52 3.64
CA GLY A 217 27.90 10.00 4.49
C GLY A 217 27.45 10.48 5.87
N ALA A 218 27.79 11.73 6.21
CA ALA A 218 27.48 12.34 7.51
C ALA A 218 26.20 13.19 7.51
N ASP A 219 25.48 13.28 6.38
CA ASP A 219 24.28 14.10 6.27
C ASP A 219 23.03 13.34 6.75
N MET A 220 22.70 13.52 8.02
CA MET A 220 21.51 12.94 8.64
C MET A 220 20.20 13.26 7.91
N LYS A 221 20.11 14.37 7.17
CA LYS A 221 18.86 14.75 6.50
C LYS A 221 18.61 13.93 5.24
N ARG A 222 19.65 13.39 4.62
CA ARG A 222 19.58 12.54 3.44
C ARG A 222 19.50 11.05 3.76
N ARG A 223 19.77 10.69 5.02
CA ARG A 223 19.75 9.30 5.50
C ARG A 223 18.32 8.78 5.49
N ASP A 224 18.12 7.66 4.79
CA ASP A 224 16.86 6.94 4.82
C ASP A 224 16.52 6.46 6.23
N PHE A 225 15.25 6.26 6.53
CA PHE A 225 14.84 5.79 7.85
C PHE A 225 15.27 4.33 8.13
N THR A 226 15.45 3.49 7.11
CA THR A 226 15.67 2.04 7.30
C THR A 226 16.64 1.37 6.33
N GLY A 227 16.92 1.95 5.17
CA GLY A 227 17.67 1.34 4.09
C GLY A 227 16.82 0.30 3.38
N LEU A 228 17.32 -0.93 3.27
CA LEU A 228 16.52 -2.02 2.73
C LEU A 228 15.43 -2.45 3.71
N ASP A 229 14.18 -2.16 3.34
CA ASP A 229 12.95 -2.48 4.07
C ASP A 229 12.94 -3.89 4.67
N CYS A 230 13.19 -4.91 3.84
CA CYS A 230 12.93 -6.28 4.25
C CYS A 230 13.96 -6.83 5.26
N THR A 231 15.22 -6.38 5.21
CA THR A 231 16.24 -6.79 6.18
C THR A 231 16.01 -6.14 7.53
N ALA A 232 15.63 -4.85 7.55
CA ALA A 232 15.23 -4.17 8.78
C ALA A 232 13.93 -4.74 9.35
N TRP A 233 12.95 -5.04 8.50
CA TRP A 233 11.69 -5.67 8.88
C TRP A 233 11.93 -6.99 9.65
N VAL A 234 12.71 -7.92 9.08
CA VAL A 234 12.95 -9.20 9.75
C VAL A 234 13.81 -9.06 11.01
N TYR A 235 14.76 -8.12 11.02
CA TYR A 235 15.56 -7.82 12.21
C TYR A 235 14.68 -7.35 13.37
N ASP A 236 13.84 -6.35 13.13
CA ASP A 236 12.97 -5.80 14.17
C ASP A 236 11.87 -6.75 14.60
N LEU A 237 11.41 -7.61 13.69
CA LEU A 237 10.42 -8.65 13.96
C LEU A 237 10.95 -9.69 14.97
N PHE A 238 12.21 -10.11 14.82
CA PHE A 238 12.85 -11.10 15.70
C PHE A 238 13.46 -10.48 16.95
N ARG A 239 13.78 -9.18 16.92
CA ARG A 239 14.41 -8.44 18.03
C ARG A 239 13.54 -7.26 18.47
N PRO A 240 12.29 -7.50 18.85
CA PRO A 240 11.34 -6.42 19.07
C PRO A 240 11.64 -5.59 20.33
N ASP A 241 12.38 -6.13 21.31
CA ASP A 241 12.75 -5.43 22.54
C ASP A 241 14.21 -4.93 22.56
N GLU A 242 14.97 -5.18 21.49
CA GLU A 242 16.34 -4.67 21.37
C GLU A 242 16.32 -3.13 21.23
N PRO A 243 17.06 -2.37 22.05
CA PRO A 243 17.17 -0.93 21.89
C PRO A 243 17.64 -0.54 20.50
N TYR A 244 17.00 0.45 19.88
CA TYR A 244 17.36 0.90 18.53
C TYR A 244 18.81 1.40 18.42
N THR A 245 19.39 1.88 19.53
CA THR A 245 20.79 2.32 19.62
C THR A 245 21.79 1.18 19.45
N ASP A 246 21.39 -0.07 19.68
CA ASP A 246 22.29 -1.22 19.65
C ASP A 246 22.69 -1.61 18.22
N ARG A 247 22.03 -1.03 17.20
CA ARG A 247 22.49 -1.07 15.80
C ARG A 247 23.87 -0.43 15.60
N GLY A 248 24.31 0.38 16.56
CA GLY A 248 25.63 1.01 16.58
C GLY A 248 25.69 2.33 15.83
N THR A 249 26.90 2.88 15.72
CA THR A 249 27.15 4.16 15.05
C THR A 249 27.25 3.97 13.54
N HIS A 250 26.66 4.90 12.78
CA HIS A 250 26.81 4.92 11.33
C HIS A 250 28.28 4.96 10.90
N PRO A 251 28.70 4.33 9.78
CA PRO A 251 30.10 4.31 9.32
C PRO A 251 30.77 5.69 9.18
N SER A 252 30.00 6.75 8.94
CA SER A 252 30.50 8.14 8.91
C SER A 252 30.87 8.72 10.29
N GLY A 253 30.51 8.03 11.38
CA GLY A 253 30.70 8.49 12.76
C GLY A 253 29.58 9.40 13.29
N VAL A 254 28.55 9.70 12.48
CA VAL A 254 27.44 10.60 12.85
C VAL A 254 26.11 9.85 12.83
N GLY A 255 25.44 9.80 13.98
CA GLY A 255 24.12 9.17 14.16
C GLY A 255 24.16 7.63 14.20
N ILE A 256 22.98 7.03 14.22
CA ILE A 256 22.78 5.57 14.30
C ILE A 256 22.95 4.91 12.92
N LYS A 257 23.54 3.72 12.90
CA LYS A 257 23.53 2.81 11.74
C LYS A 257 22.12 2.24 11.59
N ARG A 258 21.25 2.95 10.87
CA ARG A 258 19.85 2.53 10.70
C ARG A 258 19.75 1.23 9.89
N TYR A 259 20.64 1.04 8.91
CA TYR A 259 20.49 -0.03 7.94
C TYR A 259 20.99 -1.36 8.48
N ILE A 260 20.24 -2.41 8.19
CA ILE A 260 20.56 -3.79 8.56
C ILE A 260 21.04 -4.54 7.32
N LYS A 261 22.23 -5.12 7.39
CA LYS A 261 22.72 -6.01 6.34
C LYS A 261 22.10 -7.38 6.46
N TYR A 262 22.02 -8.12 5.35
CA TYR A 262 21.62 -9.51 5.37
C TYR A 262 22.57 -10.36 6.23
N LEU A 263 23.88 -10.06 6.24
CA LEU A 263 24.83 -10.74 7.14
C LEU A 263 24.75 -10.31 8.62
N ASP A 264 24.03 -9.23 8.95
CA ASP A 264 23.73 -8.86 10.34
C ASP A 264 22.59 -9.74 10.93
N LEU A 265 21.88 -10.47 10.06
CA LEU A 265 20.80 -11.38 10.42
C LEU A 265 21.35 -12.76 10.85
N THR A 266 20.71 -13.35 11.85
CA THR A 266 20.93 -14.75 12.24
C THR A 266 20.46 -15.72 11.15
N SER A 267 20.91 -16.97 11.22
CA SER A 267 20.46 -18.01 10.27
C SER A 267 18.94 -18.19 10.25
N ASP A 268 18.27 -18.06 11.39
CA ASP A 268 16.81 -18.21 11.49
C ASP A 268 16.08 -17.01 10.87
N GLU A 269 16.56 -15.79 11.12
CA GLU A 269 16.08 -14.56 10.49
C GLU A 269 16.23 -14.62 8.96
N GLN A 270 17.41 -15.06 8.47
CA GLN A 270 17.68 -15.24 7.04
C GLN A 270 16.77 -16.28 6.39
N ASN A 271 16.56 -17.43 7.05
CA ASN A 271 15.69 -18.48 6.56
C ASN A 271 14.22 -18.02 6.50
N PHE A 272 13.79 -17.26 7.52
CA PHE A 272 12.46 -16.69 7.53
C PHE A 272 12.26 -15.66 6.41
N LEU A 273 13.22 -14.76 6.20
CA LEU A 273 13.17 -13.79 5.10
C LEU A 273 13.07 -14.50 3.73
N LYS A 274 13.85 -15.56 3.51
CA LYS A 274 13.77 -16.39 2.28
C LYS A 274 12.42 -17.08 2.11
N LEU A 275 11.83 -17.57 3.19
CA LEU A 275 10.48 -18.15 3.16
C LEU A 275 9.47 -17.10 2.73
N GLN A 276 9.50 -15.90 3.32
CA GLN A 276 8.58 -14.82 2.95
C GLN A 276 8.81 -14.36 1.50
N ALA A 277 10.07 -14.24 1.05
CA ALA A 277 10.38 -13.93 -0.35
C ALA A 277 9.80 -14.99 -1.30
N SER A 278 9.84 -16.26 -0.91
CA SER A 278 9.22 -17.35 -1.67
C SER A 278 7.69 -17.28 -1.68
N LEU A 279 7.07 -16.86 -0.57
CA LEU A 279 5.62 -16.66 -0.50
C LEU A 279 5.13 -15.49 -1.37
N SER A 280 5.98 -14.50 -1.63
CA SER A 280 5.62 -13.37 -2.51
C SER A 280 5.25 -13.82 -3.93
N TYR A 281 5.72 -14.99 -4.39
CA TYR A 281 5.31 -15.56 -5.68
C TYR A 281 3.81 -15.88 -5.75
N LEU A 282 3.12 -16.04 -4.62
CA LEU A 282 1.67 -16.23 -4.58
C LEU A 282 0.92 -15.00 -5.13
N ASN A 283 1.53 -13.81 -5.10
CA ASN A 283 0.96 -12.60 -5.72
C ASN A 283 0.75 -12.73 -7.23
N PHE A 284 1.43 -13.69 -7.89
CA PHE A 284 1.24 -13.97 -9.32
C PHE A 284 0.10 -14.95 -9.61
N VAL A 285 -0.53 -15.52 -8.58
CA VAL A 285 -1.75 -16.32 -8.73
C VAL A 285 -2.94 -15.37 -8.79
N ASP A 286 -3.06 -14.72 -9.95
CA ASP A 286 -3.98 -13.63 -10.19
C ASP A 286 -4.38 -13.58 -11.69
N PRO A 287 -5.62 -13.91 -12.07
CA PRO A 287 -6.08 -13.86 -13.46
C PRO A 287 -6.10 -12.43 -14.05
N PHE A 288 -6.17 -11.37 -13.25
CA PHE A 288 -6.15 -9.99 -13.75
C PHE A 288 -4.79 -9.64 -14.41
N LEU A 289 -3.70 -10.31 -13.98
CA LEU A 289 -2.37 -10.22 -14.63
C LEU A 289 -2.38 -10.67 -16.09
N PHE A 290 -3.41 -11.40 -16.51
CA PHE A 290 -3.52 -11.91 -17.87
C PHE A 290 -4.72 -11.31 -18.61
N GLY A 291 -5.31 -10.24 -18.06
CA GLY A 291 -6.46 -9.55 -18.65
C GLY A 291 -7.79 -10.28 -18.47
N PHE A 292 -7.85 -11.35 -17.68
CA PHE A 292 -9.11 -11.98 -17.30
C PHE A 292 -9.73 -11.19 -16.15
N THR A 293 -10.55 -10.19 -16.48
CA THR A 293 -11.21 -9.34 -15.48
C THR A 293 -12.38 -10.04 -14.80
N ASP A 294 -13.04 -11.00 -15.46
CA ASP A 294 -14.06 -11.85 -14.86
C ASP A 294 -14.20 -13.22 -15.54
N PHE A 295 -14.69 -14.18 -14.77
CA PHE A 295 -15.26 -15.44 -15.23
C PHE A 295 -16.77 -15.39 -15.06
N LYS A 296 -17.51 -15.90 -16.06
CA LYS A 296 -18.97 -15.93 -16.04
C LYS A 296 -19.49 -17.30 -15.65
N ALA A 297 -20.47 -17.33 -14.76
CA ALA A 297 -21.24 -18.50 -14.37
C ALA A 297 -22.74 -18.20 -14.46
N GLY A 298 -23.61 -19.22 -14.41
CA GLY A 298 -25.06 -19.03 -14.50
C GLY A 298 -25.66 -18.14 -13.41
N TRP A 299 -24.97 -17.98 -12.29
CA TRP A 299 -25.36 -17.18 -11.13
C TRP A 299 -24.74 -15.77 -11.10
N GLY A 300 -23.79 -15.46 -11.99
CA GLY A 300 -23.09 -14.18 -11.94
C GLY A 300 -21.67 -14.18 -12.50
N ARG A 301 -20.89 -13.17 -12.11
CA ARG A 301 -19.46 -13.04 -12.44
C ARG A 301 -18.62 -13.33 -11.20
N TRP A 302 -17.42 -13.84 -11.41
CA TRP A 302 -16.47 -14.05 -10.33
C TRP A 302 -15.03 -13.95 -10.80
N ASN A 303 -14.13 -13.69 -9.86
CA ASN A 303 -12.70 -13.76 -10.06
C ASN A 303 -12.03 -14.07 -8.72
N PHE A 304 -10.72 -14.31 -8.72
CA PHE A 304 -9.98 -14.58 -7.50
C PHE A 304 -8.54 -14.11 -7.62
N LYS A 305 -7.86 -13.94 -6.48
CA LYS A 305 -6.41 -13.80 -6.44
C LYS A 305 -5.85 -14.19 -5.09
N PHE A 306 -4.55 -14.43 -5.04
CA PHE A 306 -3.81 -14.50 -3.79
C PHE A 306 -3.05 -13.20 -3.53
N SER A 307 -2.87 -12.86 -2.26
CA SER A 307 -2.06 -11.73 -1.82
C SER A 307 -1.23 -12.12 -0.62
N HIS A 308 0.09 -11.97 -0.74
CA HIS A 308 1.03 -12.13 0.35
C HIS A 308 1.50 -10.75 0.82
N TYR A 309 1.35 -10.50 2.11
CA TYR A 309 1.84 -9.29 2.77
C TYR A 309 2.82 -9.63 3.88
N LEU A 310 3.83 -8.78 4.06
CA LEU A 310 4.60 -8.71 5.30
C LEU A 310 3.81 -7.87 6.31
N THR A 311 3.63 -8.39 7.52
CA THR A 311 2.87 -7.75 8.60
C THR A 311 3.80 -7.41 9.77
N SER A 312 3.28 -6.69 10.77
CA SER A 312 3.99 -6.41 12.03
C SER A 312 4.33 -7.65 12.86
N PHE A 313 3.70 -8.79 12.54
CA PHE A 313 3.81 -10.03 13.30
C PHE A 313 4.30 -11.22 12.47
N GLY A 314 4.72 -11.02 11.22
CA GLY A 314 5.13 -12.08 10.32
C GLY A 314 4.60 -11.87 8.90
N GLY A 315 3.89 -12.86 8.35
CA GLY A 315 3.27 -12.71 7.04
C GLY A 315 1.80 -13.07 7.06
N THR A 316 1.06 -12.71 6.02
CA THR A 316 -0.25 -13.28 5.72
C THR A 316 -0.31 -13.71 4.27
N VAL A 317 -1.09 -14.77 4.01
CA VAL A 317 -1.55 -15.11 2.67
C VAL A 317 -3.06 -15.00 2.67
N ASP A 318 -3.56 -14.12 1.81
CA ASP A 318 -4.97 -13.82 1.66
C ASP A 318 -5.47 -14.42 0.34
N ALA A 319 -6.57 -15.16 0.40
CA ALA A 319 -7.31 -15.59 -0.78
C ALA A 319 -8.51 -14.65 -0.97
N ASN A 320 -8.48 -13.84 -2.01
CA ASN A 320 -9.50 -12.85 -2.33
C ASN A 320 -10.40 -13.38 -3.43
N VAL A 321 -11.72 -13.35 -3.21
CA VAL A 321 -12.73 -13.82 -4.16
C VAL A 321 -13.68 -12.67 -4.47
N PHE A 322 -13.67 -12.27 -5.73
CA PHE A 322 -14.55 -11.24 -6.28
C PHE A 322 -15.81 -11.92 -6.80
N LEU A 323 -16.98 -11.42 -6.40
CA LEU A 323 -18.28 -11.98 -6.79
C LEU A 323 -19.22 -10.86 -7.19
N GLU A 324 -19.94 -11.06 -8.29
CA GLU A 324 -21.11 -10.27 -8.64
C GLU A 324 -22.27 -11.23 -8.92
N MET A 325 -23.20 -11.32 -7.97
CA MET A 325 -24.39 -12.17 -8.06
C MET A 325 -25.60 -11.27 -8.28
N HIS A 326 -26.18 -11.34 -9.47
CA HIS A 326 -27.22 -10.42 -9.92
C HIS A 326 -26.76 -8.95 -9.83
N LYS A 327 -27.30 -8.16 -8.89
CA LYS A 327 -26.90 -6.77 -8.64
C LYS A 327 -26.00 -6.59 -7.41
N HIS A 328 -25.69 -7.69 -6.70
CA HIS A 328 -24.92 -7.63 -5.47
C HIS A 328 -23.46 -7.94 -5.74
N LYS A 329 -22.60 -7.02 -5.31
CA LYS A 329 -21.14 -7.10 -5.50
C LYS A 329 -20.50 -7.42 -4.16
N PHE A 330 -19.78 -8.52 -4.09
CA PHE A 330 -19.11 -8.97 -2.86
C PHE A 330 -17.63 -9.20 -3.09
N LEU A 331 -16.81 -8.78 -2.13
CA LEU A 331 -15.43 -9.22 -1.99
C LEU A 331 -15.33 -10.05 -0.71
N VAL A 332 -14.95 -11.31 -0.84
CA VAL A 332 -14.69 -12.20 0.29
C VAL A 332 -13.18 -12.45 0.35
N THR A 333 -12.57 -12.19 1.50
CA THR A 333 -11.16 -12.49 1.73
C THR A 333 -11.03 -13.51 2.84
N LEU A 334 -10.34 -14.60 2.57
CA LEU A 334 -9.89 -15.54 3.61
C LEU A 334 -8.46 -15.18 3.98
N HIS A 335 -8.23 -14.88 5.25
CA HIS A 335 -6.92 -14.52 5.76
C HIS A 335 -6.25 -15.73 6.41
N ASN A 336 -4.95 -15.85 6.21
CA ASN A 336 -4.13 -16.78 6.96
C ASN A 336 -2.82 -16.10 7.35
N GLY A 337 -2.85 -15.41 8.49
CA GLY A 337 -1.64 -14.89 9.14
C GLY A 337 -0.75 -16.04 9.60
N MET A 338 0.57 -15.84 9.61
CA MET A 338 1.51 -16.88 9.99
C MET A 338 2.79 -16.34 10.65
N THR A 339 3.21 -17.07 11.68
CA THR A 339 4.59 -17.14 12.17
C THR A 339 5.12 -18.55 11.90
N PRO A 340 6.41 -18.87 12.12
CA PRO A 340 6.89 -20.24 11.97
C PRO A 340 6.21 -21.27 12.87
N LYS A 341 5.55 -20.82 13.94
CA LYS A 341 4.94 -21.70 14.96
C LYS A 341 3.42 -21.76 14.89
N ARG A 342 2.75 -20.77 14.30
CA ARG A 342 1.31 -20.57 14.46
C ARG A 342 0.67 -19.99 13.19
N TYR A 343 -0.58 -20.37 12.98
CA TYR A 343 -1.45 -19.83 11.94
C TYR A 343 -2.60 -19.05 12.58
N PHE A 344 -3.05 -18.02 11.90
CA PHE A 344 -4.07 -17.11 12.38
C PHE A 344 -5.13 -16.92 11.29
N PRO A 345 -6.17 -17.75 11.27
CA PRO A 345 -7.21 -17.66 10.26
C PRO A 345 -8.13 -16.47 10.51
N GLY A 346 -8.67 -15.92 9.43
CA GLY A 346 -9.66 -14.85 9.47
C GLY A 346 -10.48 -14.77 8.20
N MET A 347 -11.50 -13.91 8.23
CA MET A 347 -12.31 -13.62 7.05
C MET A 347 -12.72 -12.15 7.02
N SER A 348 -12.72 -11.56 5.82
CA SER A 348 -13.36 -10.30 5.52
C SER A 348 -14.49 -10.48 4.51
N LEU A 349 -15.54 -9.67 4.65
CA LEU A 349 -16.63 -9.55 3.69
C LEU A 349 -16.86 -8.07 3.41
N GLN A 350 -16.92 -7.69 2.13
CA GLN A 350 -17.40 -6.38 1.69
C GLN A 350 -18.60 -6.56 0.77
N TRP A 351 -19.69 -5.84 1.01
CA TRP A 351 -20.81 -5.63 0.09
C TRP A 351 -20.65 -4.25 -0.54
N ILE A 352 -20.30 -4.23 -1.83
CA ILE A 352 -19.77 -3.04 -2.52
C ILE A 352 -20.88 -2.37 -3.33
N ASP A 353 -20.95 -1.05 -3.27
CA ASP A 353 -21.84 -0.19 -4.06
C ASP A 353 -23.31 -0.70 -4.10
N ALA A 354 -23.84 -1.09 -2.93
CA ALA A 354 -25.24 -1.50 -2.79
C ALA A 354 -26.18 -0.35 -3.13
N GLU A 355 -27.00 -0.52 -4.16
CA GLU A 355 -27.94 0.51 -4.63
C GLU A 355 -29.14 0.61 -3.66
N ILE A 356 -29.18 1.67 -2.86
CA ILE A 356 -30.34 2.02 -2.01
C ILE A 356 -31.35 2.83 -2.82
N SER A 357 -30.85 3.70 -3.70
CA SER A 357 -31.62 4.39 -4.74
C SER A 357 -30.70 4.71 -5.92
N HIS A 358 -31.26 5.17 -7.04
CA HIS A 358 -30.50 5.60 -8.22
C HIS A 358 -29.37 6.62 -7.95
N HIS A 359 -29.42 7.35 -6.84
CA HIS A 359 -28.40 8.32 -6.43
C HIS A 359 -27.60 7.90 -5.19
N LEU A 360 -28.02 6.87 -4.46
CA LEU A 360 -27.46 6.54 -3.15
C LEU A 360 -26.93 5.11 -3.14
N PHE A 361 -25.62 4.99 -2.95
CA PHE A 361 -24.90 3.72 -2.90
C PHE A 361 -24.25 3.55 -1.53
N VAL A 362 -24.26 2.33 -1.02
CA VAL A 362 -23.66 2.01 0.27
C VAL A 362 -22.67 0.85 0.10
N THR A 363 -21.44 1.04 0.56
CA THR A 363 -20.49 -0.06 0.75
C THR A 363 -20.43 -0.41 2.23
N LEU A 364 -20.59 -1.69 2.56
CA LEU A 364 -20.43 -2.21 3.91
C LEU A 364 -19.27 -3.20 3.94
N GLY A 365 -18.43 -3.15 4.97
CA GLY A 365 -17.34 -4.09 5.17
C GLY A 365 -17.25 -4.56 6.61
N THR A 366 -16.80 -5.80 6.81
CA THR A 366 -16.44 -6.31 8.13
C THR A 366 -15.33 -7.34 8.04
N THR A 367 -14.52 -7.43 9.08
CA THR A 367 -13.44 -8.41 9.23
C THR A 367 -13.50 -9.03 10.62
N ALA A 368 -13.31 -10.35 10.69
CA ALA A 368 -13.01 -11.06 11.91
C ALA A 368 -11.77 -11.93 11.68
N TRP A 369 -10.68 -11.65 12.38
CA TRP A 369 -9.39 -12.29 12.13
C TRP A 369 -8.60 -12.47 13.43
N MET A 370 -8.15 -13.69 13.71
CA MET A 370 -7.18 -13.95 14.77
C MET A 370 -5.79 -13.39 14.42
N GLN A 371 -5.02 -12.96 15.38
CA GLN A 371 -3.64 -12.49 15.16
C GLN A 371 -2.83 -12.67 16.46
N PRO A 372 -1.50 -12.59 16.43
CA PRO A 372 -0.70 -12.56 17.65
C PRO A 372 -1.09 -11.39 18.54
N LYS A 373 -1.16 -11.64 19.86
CA LYS A 373 -1.42 -10.58 20.83
C LYS A 373 -0.40 -9.45 20.71
N ASP A 374 -0.86 -8.21 20.83
CA ASP A 374 -0.03 -7.00 20.72
C ASP A 374 0.73 -6.90 19.38
N GLN A 375 0.28 -7.63 18.35
CA GLN A 375 0.95 -7.74 17.05
C GLN A 375 2.40 -8.23 17.13
N ARG A 376 2.72 -9.03 18.16
CA ARG A 376 4.08 -9.49 18.45
C ARG A 376 4.37 -10.84 17.81
N TYR A 377 5.49 -10.94 17.08
CA TYR A 377 5.94 -12.17 16.44
C TYR A 377 6.19 -13.32 17.44
N ASP A 378 6.66 -12.97 18.63
CA ASP A 378 7.01 -13.86 19.72
C ASP A 378 5.84 -14.14 20.69
N ALA A 379 4.64 -13.61 20.44
CA ALA A 379 3.49 -13.83 21.31
C ALA A 379 2.95 -15.28 21.25
N GLU A 380 2.79 -15.86 22.43
CA GLU A 380 2.18 -17.19 22.61
C GLU A 380 0.64 -17.12 22.62
N GLU A 381 0.08 -15.95 22.89
CA GLU A 381 -1.37 -15.71 22.90
C GLU A 381 -1.86 -15.17 21.54
N SER A 382 -3.16 -15.26 21.30
CA SER A 382 -3.80 -14.64 20.15
C SER A 382 -4.91 -13.70 20.60
N GLU A 383 -5.16 -12.68 19.79
CA GLU A 383 -6.27 -11.76 19.93
C GLU A 383 -7.11 -11.76 18.65
N LEU A 384 -8.35 -11.30 18.77
CA LEU A 384 -9.28 -11.17 17.65
C LEU A 384 -9.30 -9.71 17.20
N LEU A 385 -8.95 -9.46 15.94
CA LEU A 385 -9.32 -8.24 15.24
C LEU A 385 -10.77 -8.34 14.78
N LEU A 386 -11.57 -7.35 15.17
CA LEU A 386 -12.89 -7.08 14.62
C LEU A 386 -12.87 -5.70 13.97
N ASP A 387 -13.40 -5.61 12.76
CA ASP A 387 -13.53 -4.38 12.00
C ASP A 387 -14.95 -4.28 11.41
N GLY A 388 -15.46 -3.05 11.34
CA GLY A 388 -16.66 -2.71 10.60
C GLY A 388 -16.52 -1.36 9.92
N ASN A 389 -16.87 -1.29 8.64
CA ASN A 389 -16.88 -0.05 7.88
C ASN A 389 -18.16 0.13 7.06
N ILE A 390 -18.52 1.39 6.86
CA ILE A 390 -19.60 1.84 5.99
C ILE A 390 -19.10 3.03 5.18
N GLU A 391 -19.36 3.03 3.89
CA GLU A 391 -19.22 4.19 3.02
C GLU A 391 -20.55 4.47 2.34
N VAL A 392 -20.98 5.73 2.38
CA VAL A 392 -22.16 6.21 1.69
C VAL A 392 -21.71 7.13 0.56
N ALA A 393 -22.08 6.78 -0.67
CA ALA A 393 -21.79 7.57 -1.86
C ALA A 393 -23.09 8.15 -2.45
N LEU A 394 -23.09 9.46 -2.68
CA LEU A 394 -24.16 10.20 -3.36
C LEU A 394 -23.71 10.55 -4.78
N ARG A 395 -24.33 9.91 -5.77
CA ARG A 395 -24.12 10.20 -7.19
C ARG A 395 -24.99 11.37 -7.64
N THR A 396 -24.37 12.51 -7.92
CA THR A 396 -25.07 13.72 -8.38
C THR A 396 -25.16 13.83 -9.90
N SER A 397 -24.29 13.11 -10.62
CA SER A 397 -24.34 12.94 -12.08
C SER A 397 -23.66 11.63 -12.48
N ASP A 398 -23.74 11.24 -13.75
CA ASP A 398 -23.09 10.03 -14.26
C ASP A 398 -21.55 10.02 -14.07
N ALA A 399 -20.95 11.18 -13.85
CA ALA A 399 -19.51 11.38 -13.73
C ALA A 399 -19.09 11.97 -12.38
N PHE A 400 -19.99 12.10 -11.40
CA PHE A 400 -19.65 12.72 -10.12
C PHE A 400 -20.33 12.03 -8.94
N GLU A 401 -19.51 11.62 -7.97
CA GLU A 401 -19.95 11.05 -6.69
C GLU A 401 -19.29 11.79 -5.52
N TYR A 402 -20.05 12.16 -4.50
CA TYR A 402 -19.52 12.49 -3.17
C TYR A 402 -19.57 11.27 -2.29
N TYR A 403 -18.61 11.08 -1.40
CA TYR A 403 -18.70 10.03 -0.39
C TYR A 403 -18.29 10.48 1.01
N VAL A 404 -18.86 9.81 1.99
CA VAL A 404 -18.44 9.84 3.39
C VAL A 404 -18.39 8.41 3.88
N GLY A 405 -17.31 8.05 4.55
CA GLY A 405 -17.17 6.74 5.18
C GLY A 405 -16.77 6.81 6.64
N TYR A 406 -17.06 5.73 7.33
CA TYR A 406 -16.75 5.48 8.73
C TYR A 406 -16.21 4.06 8.87
N GLU A 407 -15.18 3.90 9.69
CA GLU A 407 -14.58 2.60 10.01
C GLU A 407 -14.30 2.57 11.50
N THR A 408 -14.52 1.42 12.12
CA THR A 408 -14.10 1.14 13.49
C THR A 408 -13.44 -0.21 13.53
N LYS A 409 -12.34 -0.32 14.29
CA LYS A 409 -11.65 -1.58 14.51
C LYS A 409 -11.09 -1.70 15.92
N THR A 410 -10.95 -2.94 16.37
CA THR A 410 -10.14 -3.28 17.56
C THR A 410 -8.64 -3.25 17.19
N PRO A 411 -7.73 -3.39 18.17
CA PRO A 411 -6.30 -3.51 17.87
C PRO A 411 -6.02 -4.64 16.87
N GLY A 412 -5.08 -4.41 15.97
CA GLY A 412 -4.64 -5.34 14.93
C GLY A 412 -4.23 -4.72 13.62
N TRP A 413 -3.54 -5.52 12.82
CA TRP A 413 -3.15 -5.17 11.46
C TRP A 413 -4.30 -5.38 10.46
N LYS A 414 -4.49 -4.41 9.57
CA LYS A 414 -5.38 -4.49 8.41
C LYS A 414 -4.74 -3.71 7.27
N ALA A 415 -4.62 -4.34 6.10
CA ALA A 415 -4.04 -3.70 4.92
C ALA A 415 -4.76 -2.39 4.57
N GLY A 416 -3.99 -1.31 4.37
CA GLY A 416 -4.51 0.01 4.03
C GLY A 416 -5.12 0.81 5.19
N ASN A 417 -5.14 0.26 6.41
CA ASN A 417 -5.44 1.01 7.63
C ASN A 417 -4.14 1.22 8.42
N VAL A 418 -3.72 2.47 8.62
CA VAL A 418 -2.44 2.82 9.28
C VAL A 418 -2.39 2.48 10.79
N TYR A 419 -3.54 2.24 11.41
CA TYR A 419 -3.64 2.03 12.85
C TYR A 419 -3.39 0.55 13.21
N LEU A 420 -2.48 0.27 14.13
CA LEU A 420 -2.38 -1.03 14.82
C LEU A 420 -3.18 -1.05 16.12
N ASP A 421 -3.40 0.10 16.77
CA ASP A 421 -4.28 0.19 17.95
C ASP A 421 -5.77 0.12 17.52
N ASP A 422 -6.67 0.19 18.50
CA ASP A 422 -8.07 0.47 18.21
C ASP A 422 -8.19 1.81 17.50
N ASN A 423 -9.14 1.90 16.58
CA ASN A 423 -9.30 3.09 15.77
C ASN A 423 -10.75 3.25 15.33
N TRP A 424 -11.19 4.49 15.29
CA TRP A 424 -12.32 4.90 14.50
C TRP A 424 -11.87 6.00 13.54
N SER A 425 -12.20 5.85 12.26
CA SER A 425 -11.89 6.82 11.24
C SER A 425 -13.13 7.32 10.54
N VAL A 426 -13.12 8.59 10.16
CA VAL A 426 -14.09 9.17 9.24
C VAL A 426 -13.33 9.72 8.05
N TRP A 427 -13.75 9.39 6.84
CA TRP A 427 -13.16 9.93 5.62
C TRP A 427 -14.22 10.51 4.69
N THR A 428 -13.82 11.45 3.86
CA THR A 428 -14.67 12.03 2.83
C THR A 428 -13.85 12.41 1.62
N GLY A 429 -14.52 12.41 0.47
CA GLY A 429 -13.93 12.76 -0.80
C GLY A 429 -14.97 12.77 -1.90
N PHE A 430 -14.48 12.78 -3.12
CA PHE A 430 -15.31 12.70 -4.30
C PHE A 430 -14.66 11.85 -5.36
N ARG A 431 -15.47 11.28 -6.25
CA ARG A 431 -15.02 10.49 -7.39
C ARG A 431 -15.46 11.18 -8.67
N LEU A 432 -14.52 11.33 -9.59
CA LEU A 432 -14.74 11.90 -10.90
C LEU A 432 -14.67 10.78 -11.95
N GLY A 433 -15.76 10.60 -12.68
CA GLY A 433 -15.81 9.73 -13.84
C GLY A 433 -15.16 10.44 -15.03
N LEU A 434 -14.14 9.80 -15.63
CA LEU A 434 -13.39 10.34 -16.75
C LEU A 434 -13.47 9.40 -17.96
N PHE A 435 -13.34 10.00 -19.16
CA PHE A 435 -13.31 9.38 -20.50
C PHE A 435 -14.58 8.75 -21.03
#